data_AF-A0A534JUZ1-F1
#
_entry.id   AF-A0A534JUZ1-F1
#
_cell.length_a   1.000
_cell.length_b   1.000
_cell.length_c   1.000
_cell.angle_alpha   90.00
_cell.angle_beta   90.00
_cell.angle_gamma   90.00
#
_symmetry.space_group_name_H-M   'P 1'
#
loop_
_entity.id
_entity.type
_entity.pdbx_description
1 polymer ?
#
loop_
_entity_poly.entity_id
_entity_poly.type
_entity_poly.pdbx_seq_one_letter_code
_entity_poly.pdbx_strand_id
1 'polypeptide(L)' 'MARTVTSKHAEKIQFNIRVDEQVLTRFREYCRRNGLDPQGQIVLFMQRVLDTEFDFQERLWSALKAETP' A
#
# COMPACT_ATOMS: atom_id res chain seq x y z
N MET A 1 -30.57 19.41 23.33
CA MET A 1 -29.97 18.09 23.59
C MET A 1 -28.78 17.92 22.66
N ALA A 2 -27.56 17.91 23.20
CA ALA A 2 -26.34 17.80 22.40
C ALA A 2 -26.23 16.37 21.85
N ARG A 3 -26.17 16.24 20.53
CA ARG A 3 -26.03 14.95 19.84
C ARG A 3 -24.56 14.54 19.92
N THR A 4 -24.23 13.72 20.91
CA THR A 4 -22.88 13.18 21.07
C THR A 4 -22.61 12.23 19.90
N VAL A 5 -21.88 12.70 18.89
CA VAL A 5 -21.39 11.85 17.81
C VAL A 5 -20.28 11.00 18.41
N THR A 6 -20.59 9.78 18.79
CA THR A 6 -19.58 8.79 19.17
C THR A 6 -18.74 8.50 17.93
N SER A 7 -17.56 9.12 17.83
CA SER A 7 -16.54 8.68 16.88
C SER A 7 -16.18 7.24 17.25
N LYS A 8 -16.67 6.27 16.48
CA LYS A 8 -16.12 4.91 16.52
C LYS A 8 -14.62 5.07 16.27
N HIS A 9 -13.81 4.90 17.30
CA HIS A 9 -12.37 4.79 17.14
C HIS A 9 -12.15 3.68 16.13
N ALA A 10 -11.70 4.03 14.92
CA ALA A 10 -11.29 3.05 13.93
C ALA A 10 -10.24 2.17 14.61
N GLU A 11 -10.50 0.87 14.69
CA GLU A 11 -9.54 -0.08 15.25
C GLU A 11 -8.21 0.13 14.55
N LYS A 12 -7.15 0.36 15.34
CA LYS A 12 -5.79 0.42 14.82
C LYS A 12 -5.38 -1.00 14.46
N ILE A 13 -5.60 -1.37 13.21
CA ILE A 13 -5.17 -2.65 12.66
C ILE A 13 -3.73 -2.50 12.20
N GLN A 14 -2.83 -3.31 12.77
CA GLN A 14 -1.44 -3.38 12.35
C GLN A 14 -1.27 -4.48 11.31
N PHE A 15 -0.74 -4.13 10.14
CA PHE A 15 -0.44 -5.08 9.07
C PHE A 15 1.07 -5.20 8.91
N ASN A 16 1.63 -6.35 9.29
CA ASN A 16 3.07 -6.60 9.22
C ASN A 16 3.43 -7.16 7.84
N ILE A 17 4.09 -6.34 7.02
CA ILE A 17 4.57 -6.74 5.68
C ILE A 17 6.05 -7.05 5.77
N ARG A 18 6.47 -8.20 5.22
CA ARG A 18 7.87 -8.50 4.96
C ARG A 18 8.21 -8.05 3.53
N VAL A 19 9.24 -7.22 3.40
CA VAL A 19 9.70 -6.69 2.13
C VAL A 19 11.17 -7.00 2.00
N ASP A 20 11.63 -7.25 0.78
CA ASP A 20 13.05 -7.35 0.47
C ASP A 20 13.81 -6.09 0.91
N GLU A 21 15.02 -6.28 1.43
CA GLU A 21 15.83 -5.20 2.02
C GLU A 21 16.24 -4.16 0.98
N GLN A 22 16.63 -4.59 -0.22
CA GLN A 22 17.06 -3.68 -1.28
C GLN A 22 15.88 -2.84 -1.77
N VAL A 23 14.71 -3.47 -1.92
CA VAL A 23 13.46 -2.79 -2.29
C VAL A 23 13.10 -1.73 -1.24
N LEU A 24 13.10 -2.10 0.04
CA LEU A 24 12.76 -1.18 1.12
C LEU A 24 13.74 0.01 1.17
N THR A 25 15.02 -0.25 0.96
CA THR A 25 16.06 0.80 0.96
C THR A 25 15.83 1.79 -0.18
N ARG A 26 15.66 1.30 -1.41
CA ARG A 26 15.40 2.15 -2.58
C ARG A 26 14.11 2.96 -2.44
N PHE A 27 13.07 2.35 -1.88
CA PHE A 27 11.80 3.03 -1.64
C PHE A 27 11.94 4.17 -0.61
N ARG A 28 12.67 3.94 0.49
CA ARG A 28 12.95 4.98 1.49
C ARG A 28 13.74 6.14 0.90
N GLU A 29 14.75 5.86 0.08
CA GLU A 29 15.52 6.90 -0.61
C GLU A 29 14.66 7.69 -1.60
N TYR A 30 13.79 7.02 -2.35
CA TYR A 30 12.82 7.67 -3.21
C TYR A 30 11.91 8.61 -2.41
N CYS A 31 11.34 8.14 -1.30
CA CYS A 31 10.47 8.96 -0.46
C CYS A 31 11.22 10.19 0.09
N ARG A 32 12.44 9.98 0.60
CA ARG A 32 13.29 11.07 1.13
C ARG A 32 13.59 12.13 0.09
N ARG A 33 13.96 11.74 -1.14
CA ARG A 33 14.27 12.68 -2.23
C ARG A 33 13.07 13.54 -2.64
N ASN A 34 11.86 13.02 -2.46
CA ASN A 34 10.62 13.66 -2.88
C ASN A 34 9.82 14.26 -1.71
N GLY A 35 10.36 14.24 -0.48
CA GLY A 35 9.67 14.74 0.71
C GLY A 35 8.41 13.96 1.08
N LEU A 36 8.36 12.67 0.76
CA LEU A 36 7.21 11.80 1.00
C LEU A 36 7.38 11.00 2.30
N ASP A 37 6.26 10.73 2.98
CA ASP A 37 6.21 9.77 4.09
C ASP A 37 6.07 8.33 3.56
N PRO A 38 7.04 7.43 3.80
CA PRO A 38 6.97 6.06 3.31
C PRO A 38 5.72 5.29 3.73
N GLN A 39 5.22 5.50 4.96
CA GLN A 39 4.03 4.79 5.46
C GLN A 39 2.78 5.26 4.72
N GLY A 40 2.59 6.58 4.61
CA GLY A 40 1.50 7.17 3.85
C GLY A 40 1.50 6.74 2.39
N GLN A 41 2.68 6.63 1.75
CA GLN A 41 2.78 6.14 0.38
C GLN A 41 2.34 4.66 0.22
N ILE A 42 2.62 3.80 1.20
CA ILE A 42 2.13 2.41 1.19
C ILE A 42 0.60 2.38 1.30
N VAL A 43 0.02 3.20 2.19
CA VAL A 43 -1.44 3.29 2.34
C VAL A 43 -2.09 3.81 1.06
N LEU A 44 -1.54 4.86 0.45
CA LEU A 44 -2.04 5.42 -0.81
C LEU A 44 -1.95 4.40 -1.95
N PHE A 45 -0.87 3.63 -2.01
CA PHE A 45 -0.75 2.53 -2.97
C PHE A 45 -1.84 1.49 -2.77
N MET A 46 -2.06 1.03 -1.53
CA MET A 46 -3.11 0.07 -1.20
C MET A 46 -4.50 0.60 -1.57
N GLN A 47 -4.80 1.86 -1.25
CA GLN A 47 -6.07 2.51 -1.63
C GLN A 47 -6.25 2.52 -3.14
N ARG A 48 -5.21 2.94 -3.88
CA ARG A 48 -5.28 2.99 -5.34
C ARG A 48 -5.50 1.61 -5.96
N VAL A 49 -4.88 0.56 -5.43
CA VAL A 49 -5.09 -0.83 -5.84
C VAL A 49 -6.56 -1.25 -5.62
N LEU A 50 -7.14 -0.92 -4.46
CA LEU A 50 -8.54 -1.23 -4.15
C LEU A 50 -9.52 -0.44 -5.03
N ASP A 51 -9.26 0.86 -5.22
CA ASP A 51 -10.13 1.77 -5.99
C ASP A 51 -10.16 1.46 -7.49
N THR A 52 -9.14 0.79 -8.02
CA THR A 52 -9.04 0.46 -9.45
C THR A 52 -9.54 -0.95 -9.79
N GLU A 53 -10.19 -1.68 -8.87
CA GLU A 53 -10.43 -3.13 -9.00
C GLU A 53 -9.17 -3.81 -9.56
N PHE A 54 -8.01 -3.51 -8.96
CA PHE A 54 -6.74 -4.03 -9.45
C PHE A 54 -6.76 -5.55 -9.26
N ASP A 55 -7.09 -6.28 -10.32
CA ASP A 55 -7.02 -7.73 -10.38
C ASP A 55 -5.55 -8.13 -10.38
N PHE A 56 -4.99 -8.10 -9.17
CA PHE A 56 -3.61 -8.41 -8.88
C PHE A 56 -3.28 -9.82 -9.40
N GLN A 57 -4.26 -10.74 -9.39
CA GLN A 57 -4.09 -12.06 -9.97
C GLN A 57 -3.95 -11.98 -11.49
N GLU A 58 -4.85 -11.31 -12.21
CA GLU A 58 -4.82 -11.28 -13.68
C GLU A 58 -3.51 -10.68 -14.22
N ARG A 59 -3.03 -9.58 -13.60
CA ARG A 59 -1.77 -8.95 -14.02
C ARG A 59 -0.52 -9.71 -13.58
N LEU A 60 -0.48 -10.26 -12.37
CA LEU A 60 0.66 -11.09 -11.94
C LEU A 60 0.77 -12.34 -12.81
N TRP A 61 -0.35 -12.98 -13.16
CA TRP A 61 -0.39 -14.10 -14.09
C TRP A 61 0.04 -13.70 -15.51
N SER A 62 -0.31 -12.50 -15.98
CA SER A 62 0.14 -12.00 -17.28
C SER A 62 1.65 -11.74 -17.33
N ALA A 63 2.22 -11.17 -16.26
CA ALA A 63 3.66 -10.89 -16.16
C ALA A 63 4.47 -12.19 -16.03
N LEU A 64 4.02 -13.15 -15.21
CA LEU A 64 4.67 -14.45 -15.07
C LEU A 64 4.61 -15.29 -16.35
N LYS A 65 3.51 -15.21 -17.12
CA LYS A 65 3.42 -15.85 -18.45
C LYS A 65 4.33 -15.19 -19.48
N ALA A 66 4.55 -13.88 -19.40
CA ALA A 66 5.44 -13.17 -20.31
C ALA A 66 6.94 -13.46 -20.05
N GLU A 67 7.30 -13.89 -18.84
CA GLU A 67 8.66 -14.29 -18.47
C GLU A 67 8.96 -15.79 -18.66
N THR A 68 7.96 -16.59 -19.05
CA THR A 68 8.15 -18.02 -19.35
C THR A 68 8.18 -18.22 -20.88
N PRO A 69 9.30 -18.65 -21.49
CA PRO A 69 9.39 -18.92 -22.93
C PRO A 69 8.46 -20.04 -23.41
#